data_AF-A0A396ISM1-F1
#
_entry.id   AF-A0A396ISM1-F1
#
_cell.length_a   1.000
_cell.length_b   1.000
_cell.length_c   1.000
_cell.angle_alpha   90.00
_cell.angle_beta   90.00
_cell.angle_gamma   90.00
#
_symmetry.space_group_name_H-M   'P 1'
#
loop_
_entity.id
_entity.type
_entity.pdbx_description
1 polymer ?
#
loop_
_entity_poly.entity_id
_entity_poly.type
_entity_poly.pdbx_seq_one_letter_code
_entity_poly.pdbx_strand_id
1 'polypeptide(L)'
;MGGNVGSGSSGSKRSHEDSVGSSARPMGREAAKRKGKKKSNDADGLEQVEKEWVQVKEIKDREIEQLKEFNSNQQEKIRLKKMKLYVKLSSEEHLDDRKKALLEELVRELF
;
A
#
# COMPACT_ATOMS: atom_id res chain seq x y z
N MET A 1 6.40 -19.92 -77.32
CA MET A 1 5.43 -20.71 -76.51
C MET A 1 6.26 -21.64 -75.66
N GLY A 2 6.28 -21.67 -74.32
CA GLY A 2 5.40 -21.17 -73.27
C GLY A 2 5.42 -22.26 -72.17
N GLY A 3 5.75 -21.93 -70.93
CA GLY A 3 5.57 -22.83 -69.76
C GLY A 3 6.79 -23.02 -68.85
N ASN A 4 6.55 -22.84 -67.57
CA ASN A 4 7.45 -22.71 -66.42
C ASN A 4 6.93 -23.62 -65.29
N VAL A 5 7.74 -24.56 -64.77
CA VAL A 5 7.55 -25.31 -63.50
C VAL A 5 8.90 -25.99 -63.18
N GLY A 6 9.51 -26.04 -61.99
CA GLY A 6 9.24 -25.52 -60.67
C GLY A 6 10.49 -25.76 -59.79
N SER A 7 10.68 -24.94 -58.76
CA SER A 7 11.82 -24.98 -57.83
C SER A 7 11.72 -26.12 -56.82
N GLY A 8 12.85 -26.79 -56.51
CA GLY A 8 12.94 -27.83 -55.48
C GLY A 8 14.35 -28.03 -54.90
N SER A 9 14.60 -27.31 -53.80
CA SER A 9 15.50 -27.55 -52.65
C SER A 9 17.01 -27.87 -52.79
N SER A 10 17.79 -26.86 -52.37
CA SER A 10 18.85 -26.82 -51.34
C SER A 10 19.95 -27.90 -51.29
N GLY A 11 21.18 -27.49 -51.66
CA GLY A 11 22.41 -28.28 -51.61
C GLY A 11 23.15 -28.23 -50.26
N SER A 12 23.56 -29.41 -49.80
CA SER A 12 24.47 -29.63 -48.67
C SER A 12 25.93 -29.61 -49.14
N LYS A 13 26.78 -28.78 -48.51
CA LYS A 13 28.21 -28.63 -48.88
C LYS A 13 29.14 -29.42 -47.94
N ARG A 14 29.78 -30.41 -48.57
CA ARG A 14 31.15 -31.02 -48.45
C ARG A 14 32.22 -30.07 -47.85
N SER A 15 33.40 -30.43 -47.34
CA SER A 15 34.27 -31.64 -47.20
C SER A 15 35.59 -31.18 -46.52
N HIS A 16 36.38 -32.02 -45.83
CA HIS A 16 37.72 -32.52 -46.25
C HIS A 16 38.77 -32.34 -45.11
N GLU A 17 39.76 -33.24 -45.08
CA GLU A 17 40.61 -33.87 -44.03
C GLU A 17 41.83 -33.16 -43.34
N ASP A 18 42.20 -33.77 -42.19
CA ASP A 18 43.50 -34.11 -41.51
C ASP A 18 44.75 -33.20 -41.49
N SER A 19 45.32 -32.90 -40.30
CA SER A 19 46.78 -33.01 -39.99
C SER A 19 47.24 -32.46 -38.61
N VAL A 20 48.14 -33.22 -37.99
CA VAL A 20 49.03 -33.01 -36.81
C VAL A 20 49.65 -31.61 -36.61
N GLY A 21 49.89 -31.19 -35.35
CA GLY A 21 50.87 -30.15 -35.03
C GLY A 21 50.83 -29.56 -33.61
N SER A 22 51.75 -30.00 -32.74
CA SER A 22 52.03 -29.51 -31.38
C SER A 22 52.27 -28.00 -31.23
N SER A 23 51.88 -27.41 -30.09
CA SER A 23 52.74 -26.45 -29.36
C SER A 23 52.23 -26.18 -27.94
N ALA A 24 53.04 -26.50 -26.94
CA ALA A 24 52.79 -26.16 -25.54
C ALA A 24 53.03 -24.65 -25.28
N ARG A 25 52.15 -24.01 -24.49
CA ARG A 25 52.52 -22.88 -23.64
C ARG A 25 51.80 -22.97 -22.28
N PRO A 26 52.50 -23.21 -21.17
CA PRO A 26 51.97 -22.99 -19.83
C PRO A 26 52.20 -21.52 -19.45
N MET A 27 51.12 -20.76 -19.33
CA MET A 27 51.08 -19.41 -18.73
C MET A 27 49.73 -19.36 -18.00
N GLY A 28 49.62 -19.34 -16.68
CA GLY A 28 50.42 -18.60 -15.72
C GLY A 28 49.52 -17.55 -15.06
N ARG A 29 48.84 -17.97 -13.97
CA ARG A 29 48.52 -17.18 -12.78
C ARG A 29 47.35 -16.16 -12.82
N GLU A 30 46.35 -16.47 -11.97
CA GLU A 30 45.51 -15.57 -11.17
C GLU A 30 44.50 -14.65 -11.90
N ALA A 31 43.31 -15.19 -12.19
CA ALA A 31 42.11 -14.36 -12.20
C ALA A 31 41.83 -13.91 -10.76
N ALA A 32 42.34 -12.73 -10.39
CA ALA A 32 42.06 -12.10 -9.11
C ALA A 32 40.55 -11.94 -8.95
N LYS A 33 39.92 -12.88 -8.23
CA LYS A 33 38.55 -12.72 -7.75
C LYS A 33 38.57 -11.54 -6.78
N ARG A 34 38.24 -10.35 -7.26
CA ARG A 34 37.93 -9.21 -6.39
C ARG A 34 36.70 -9.58 -5.57
N LYS A 35 36.91 -10.23 -4.42
CA LYS A 35 35.97 -10.24 -3.30
C LYS A 35 35.94 -8.83 -2.71
N GLY A 36 35.31 -7.91 -3.43
CA GLY A 36 34.78 -6.70 -2.80
C GLY A 36 33.60 -7.15 -1.95
N LYS A 37 33.85 -7.47 -0.68
CA LYS A 37 32.78 -7.58 0.31
C LYS A 37 32.17 -6.18 0.41
N LYS A 38 31.09 -5.90 -0.32
CA LYS A 38 30.21 -4.77 -0.03
C LYS A 38 29.83 -4.94 1.43
N LYS A 39 30.40 -4.12 2.32
CA LYS A 39 29.82 -3.91 3.65
C LYS A 39 28.45 -3.32 3.35
N SER A 40 27.43 -4.10 3.61
CA SER A 40 26.08 -3.71 3.30
C SER A 40 25.65 -2.61 4.27
N ASN A 41 25.01 -1.57 3.74
CA ASN A 41 24.36 -0.49 4.49
C ASN A 41 23.11 -0.99 5.24
N ASP A 42 22.97 -2.30 5.45
CA ASP A 42 21.75 -2.91 5.99
C ASP A 42 21.49 -2.51 7.44
N ALA A 43 22.55 -2.21 8.21
CA ALA A 43 22.42 -1.75 9.59
C ALA A 43 21.83 -0.34 9.69
N ASP A 44 22.32 0.61 8.88
CA ASP A 44 21.79 1.98 8.83
C ASP A 44 20.35 2.00 8.29
N GLY A 45 20.05 1.14 7.31
CA GLY A 45 18.69 0.99 6.78
C GLY A 45 17.71 0.43 7.82
N LEU A 46 18.14 -0.53 8.65
CA LEU A 46 17.30 -1.09 9.72
C LEU A 46 17.01 -0.06 10.82
N GLU A 47 18.01 0.71 11.24
CA GLU A 47 17.82 1.78 12.24
C GLU A 47 16.85 2.86 11.73
N GLN A 48 16.91 3.18 10.43
CA GLN A 48 16.00 4.14 9.81
C GLN A 48 14.57 3.61 9.74
N VAL A 49 14.37 2.35 9.38
CA VAL A 49 13.05 1.70 9.38
C VAL A 49 12.46 1.63 10.79
N GLU A 50 13.28 1.38 11.82
CA GLU A 50 12.81 1.38 13.21
C GLU A 50 12.32 2.77 13.64
N LYS A 51 13.06 3.83 13.29
CA LYS A 51 12.65 5.22 13.56
C LYS A 51 11.36 5.60 12.83
N GLU A 52 11.24 5.22 11.56
CA GLU A 52 10.01 5.44 10.77
C GLU A 52 8.82 4.68 11.36
N TRP A 53 9.03 3.45 11.83
CA TRP A 53 7.99 2.66 12.47
C TRP A 53 7.44 3.31 13.74
N VAL A 54 8.33 3.86 14.58
CA VAL A 54 7.93 4.62 15.77
C VAL A 54 7.13 5.86 15.39
N GLN A 55 7.59 6.63 14.39
CA GLN A 55 6.86 7.82 13.91
C GLN A 55 5.49 7.47 13.35
N VAL A 56 5.38 6.40 12.55
CA VAL A 56 4.09 5.92 12.02
C VAL A 56 3.14 5.54 13.15
N LYS A 57 3.66 4.90 14.21
CA LYS A 57 2.86 4.54 15.38
C LYS A 57 2.33 5.80 16.09
N GLU A 58 3.19 6.77 16.36
CA GLU A 58 2.80 8.04 17.00
C GLU A 58 1.76 8.81 16.17
N ILE A 59 1.92 8.85 14.85
CA ILE A 59 0.96 9.50 13.95
C ILE A 59 -0.40 8.80 14.02
N LYS A 60 -0.41 7.46 13.98
CA LYS A 60 -1.65 6.69 14.08
C LYS A 60 -2.35 6.88 15.42
N ASP A 61 -1.60 6.90 16.51
CA ASP A 61 -2.16 7.09 17.85
C ASP A 61 -2.83 8.48 17.94
N ARG A 62 -2.18 9.52 17.39
CA ARG A 62 -2.76 10.87 17.30
C ARG A 62 -4.00 10.94 16.42
N GLU A 63 -3.98 10.27 15.26
CA GLU A 63 -5.14 10.23 14.35
C GLU A 63 -6.35 9.54 15.01
N ILE A 64 -6.12 8.44 15.72
CA ILE A 64 -7.16 7.75 16.50
C ILE A 64 -7.75 8.68 17.56
N GLU A 65 -6.91 9.44 18.26
CA GLU A 65 -7.36 10.39 19.27
C GLU A 65 -8.23 11.52 18.66
N GLN A 66 -7.78 12.11 17.56
CA GLN A 66 -8.56 13.13 16.82
C GLN A 66 -9.90 12.60 16.32
N LEU A 67 -9.95 11.35 15.84
CA LEU A 67 -11.19 10.72 15.39
C LEU A 67 -12.16 10.47 16.54
N LYS A 68 -11.66 10.06 17.72
CA LYS A 68 -12.48 9.91 18.93
C LYS A 68 -13.06 11.25 19.37
N GLU A 69 -12.23 12.30 19.41
CA GLU A 69 -12.66 13.65 19.76
C GLU A 69 -13.71 14.17 18.76
N PHE A 70 -13.48 14.01 17.46
CA PHE A 70 -14.44 14.40 16.43
C PHE A 70 -15.77 13.67 16.60
N ASN A 71 -15.76 12.35 16.84
CA ASN A 71 -16.98 11.58 17.05
C ASN A 71 -17.75 12.06 18.30
N SER A 72 -17.05 12.24 19.41
CA SER A 72 -17.61 12.78 20.66
C SER A 72 -18.26 14.15 20.42
N ASN A 73 -17.55 15.05 19.73
CA ASN A 73 -18.06 16.38 19.38
C ASN A 73 -19.30 16.33 18.48
N GLN A 74 -19.41 15.36 17.57
CA GLN A 74 -20.63 15.16 16.77
C GLN A 74 -21.79 14.67 17.62
N GLN A 75 -21.55 13.71 18.52
CA GLN A 75 -22.57 13.23 19.45
C GLN A 75 -23.09 14.36 20.34
N GLU A 76 -22.20 15.19 20.89
CA GLU A 76 -22.58 16.32 21.74
C GLU A 76 -23.36 17.38 20.95
N LYS A 77 -22.99 17.67 19.69
CA LYS A 77 -23.78 18.54 18.82
C LYS A 77 -25.20 18.02 18.59
N ILE A 78 -25.37 16.70 18.41
CA ILE A 78 -26.69 16.07 18.27
C ILE A 78 -27.46 16.20 19.58
N ARG A 79 -26.82 15.88 20.71
CA ARG A 79 -27.41 16.00 22.04
C ARG A 79 -27.89 17.41 22.34
N LEU A 80 -27.08 18.43 22.05
CA LEU A 80 -27.44 19.85 22.23
C LEU A 80 -28.64 20.26 21.37
N LYS A 81 -28.74 19.76 20.13
CA LYS A 81 -29.91 20.02 19.27
C LYS A 81 -31.18 19.40 19.86
N LYS A 82 -31.10 18.15 20.35
CA LYS A 82 -32.20 17.47 21.04
C LYS A 82 -32.60 18.22 22.32
N MET A 83 -31.64 18.59 23.15
CA MET A 83 -31.86 19.36 24.38
C MET A 83 -32.53 20.72 24.09
N LYS A 84 -32.06 21.42 23.05
CA LYS A 84 -32.66 22.69 22.62
C LYS A 84 -34.11 22.52 22.19
N LEU A 85 -34.44 21.42 21.52
CA LEU A 85 -35.81 21.12 21.12
C LEU A 85 -36.67 20.76 22.34
N TYR A 86 -36.16 19.95 23.26
CA TYR A 86 -36.81 19.60 24.52
C TYR A 86 -37.21 20.85 25.30
N VAL A 87 -36.27 21.79 25.52
CA VAL A 87 -36.55 23.04 26.23
C VAL A 87 -37.68 23.82 25.57
N LYS A 88 -37.65 23.96 24.24
CA LYS A 88 -38.71 24.68 23.49
C LYS A 88 -40.08 24.03 23.65
N LEU A 89 -40.17 22.72 23.52
CA LEU A 89 -41.44 21.99 23.64
C LEU A 89 -41.95 22.02 25.09
N SER A 90 -41.06 21.84 26.07
CA SER A 90 -41.43 21.89 27.49
C SER A 90 -41.92 23.26 27.96
N SER A 91 -41.55 24.33 27.24
CA SER A 91 -42.01 25.70 27.52
C SER A 91 -43.34 26.06 26.85
N GLU A 92 -43.89 25.19 26.01
CA GLU A 92 -45.14 25.45 25.29
C GLU A 92 -46.35 25.04 26.16
N GLU A 93 -47.28 25.98 26.36
CA GLU A 93 -48.42 25.82 27.27
C GLU A 93 -49.45 24.77 26.78
N HIS A 94 -49.61 24.63 25.47
CA HIS A 94 -50.58 23.72 24.86
C HIS A 94 -49.92 22.84 23.81
N LEU A 95 -49.61 21.60 24.21
CA LEU A 95 -49.06 20.58 23.33
C LEU A 95 -50.16 19.75 22.68
N ASP A 96 -50.11 19.60 21.36
CA ASP A 96 -50.86 18.58 20.64
C ASP A 96 -50.29 17.17 20.92
N ASP A 97 -51.04 16.13 20.57
CA ASP A 97 -50.65 14.74 20.89
C ASP A 97 -49.34 14.31 20.20
N ARG A 98 -49.05 14.88 19.02
CA ARG A 98 -47.80 14.61 18.30
C ARG A 98 -46.61 15.20 19.03
N LYS A 99 -46.72 16.44 19.52
CA LYS A 99 -45.67 17.12 20.27
C LYS A 99 -45.46 16.47 21.64
N LYS A 100 -46.52 15.98 22.29
CA LYS A 100 -46.40 15.19 23.53
C LYS A 100 -45.58 13.92 23.30
N ALA A 101 -45.89 13.15 22.24
CA ALA A 101 -45.14 11.95 21.90
C ALA A 101 -43.65 12.26 21.60
N LEU A 102 -43.38 13.34 20.86
CA LEU A 102 -42.02 13.79 20.59
C LEU A 102 -41.28 14.22 21.85
N LEU A 103 -41.96 14.89 22.79
CA LEU A 103 -41.37 15.29 24.07
C LEU A 103 -40.99 14.06 24.91
N GLU A 104 -41.85 13.04 24.96
CA GLU A 104 -41.54 11.77 25.63
C GLU A 104 -40.34 11.05 24.99
N GLU A 105 -40.26 11.02 23.67
CA GLU A 105 -39.12 10.45 22.95
C GLU A 105 -37.81 11.19 23.30
N LEU A 106 -37.84 12.53 23.28
CA LEU A 106 -36.69 13.35 23.67
C LEU A 106 -36.27 13.10 25.12
N VAL A 107 -37.21 12.88 26.05
CA VAL A 107 -36.88 12.54 27.44
C VAL A 107 -36.10 11.21 27.48
N ARG A 108 -36.60 10.16 26.82
CA ARG A 108 -35.95 8.84 26.81
C ARG A 108 -34.56 8.85 26.17
N GLU A 109 -34.32 9.74 25.20
CA GLU A 109 -33.03 9.85 24.53
C GLU A 109 -32.02 10.75 25.26
N LEU A 110 -32.48 11.68 26.11
CA LEU A 110 -31.63 12.67 26.78
C LEU A 110 -31.29 12.32 28.23
N PHE A 111 -32.17 11.58 28.91
CA PHE A 111 -32.14 11.28 30.35
C PHE A 111 -32.38 9.79 30.60
#